data_AF-A0A0R2LMQ6-F1
#
_entry.id   AF-A0A0R2LMQ6-F1
#
_cell.length_a   1.000
_cell.length_b   1.000
_cell.length_c   1.000
_cell.angle_alpha   90.00
_cell.angle_beta   90.00
_cell.angle_gamma   90.00
#
_symmetry.space_group_name_H-M   'P 1'
#
loop_
_entity.id
_entity.type
_entity.pdbx_description
1 polymer ?
#
loop_
_entity_poly.entity_id
_entity_poly.type
_entity_poly.pdbx_seq_one_letter_code
_entity_poly.pdbx_strand_id
1 'polypeptide(L)'
;MTKTVKILAEELNVTPQYIQKIIKSLPETNKPTLEKHKYIIDKKAEKLIIKEVTGPKKQQTNQHKTNQKDELVSSLKDQISYLKQQIDMKDNQINELQKQNFQSQKLIDQEQQLHLSDQKRIEKLEQPVEEKEENATVQNSATDNQQEKQPKKGFLKRLFSSN
;
A
#
# COMPACT_ATOMS: atom_id res chain seq x y z
N MET A 1 29.50 -61.84 14.27
CA MET A 1 29.57 -61.47 15.71
C MET A 1 28.29 -60.75 16.07
N THR A 2 27.62 -61.19 17.12
CA THR A 2 26.43 -60.55 17.68
C THR A 2 26.86 -59.53 18.73
N LYS A 3 26.41 -58.28 18.61
CA LYS A 3 26.78 -57.22 19.56
C LYS A 3 25.80 -57.19 20.73
N THR A 4 26.30 -56.82 21.90
CA THR A 4 25.46 -56.56 23.08
C THR A 4 25.31 -55.06 23.28
N VAL A 5 24.31 -54.66 24.08
CA VAL A 5 24.09 -53.26 24.46
C VAL A 5 25.35 -52.60 25.01
N LYS A 6 26.15 -53.33 25.80
CA LYS A 6 27.38 -52.79 26.40
C LYS A 6 28.42 -52.46 25.33
N ILE A 7 28.68 -53.40 24.42
CA ILE A 7 29.64 -53.24 23.32
C ILE A 7 29.21 -52.09 22.41
N LEU A 8 27.93 -52.03 22.04
CA LEU A 8 27.41 -50.96 21.17
C LEU A 8 27.45 -49.58 21.85
N ALA A 9 27.22 -49.52 23.17
CA ALA A 9 27.31 -48.28 23.93
C ALA A 9 28.74 -47.74 24.00
N GLU A 10 29.72 -48.63 24.21
CA GLU A 10 31.15 -48.29 24.20
C GLU A 10 31.60 -47.81 22.81
N GLU A 11 31.19 -48.48 21.73
CA GLU A 11 31.49 -48.07 20.35
C GLU A 11 30.91 -46.69 19.98
N LEU A 12 29.71 -46.38 20.47
CA LEU A 12 29.01 -45.12 20.18
C LEU A 12 29.28 -44.02 21.20
N ASN A 13 30.14 -44.27 22.20
CA ASN A 13 30.45 -43.37 23.32
C ASN A 13 29.20 -42.82 24.03
N VAL A 14 28.21 -43.68 24.27
CA VAL A 14 26.96 -43.35 24.96
C VAL A 14 26.74 -44.30 26.14
N THR A 15 25.82 -43.95 27.04
CA THR A 15 25.52 -44.82 28.18
C THR A 15 24.72 -46.06 27.75
N PRO A 16 24.95 -47.25 28.35
CA PRO A 16 24.16 -48.45 28.07
C PRO A 16 22.65 -48.23 28.30
N GLN A 17 22.29 -47.38 29.26
CA GLN A 17 20.91 -47.00 29.57
C GLN A 17 20.27 -46.22 28.40
N TYR A 18 21.03 -45.37 27.71
CA TYR A 18 20.55 -44.63 26.55
C TYR A 18 20.21 -45.58 25.39
N ILE A 19 21.07 -46.57 25.13
CA ILE A 19 20.80 -47.61 24.13
C ILE A 19 19.54 -48.41 24.50
N GLN A 20 19.36 -48.78 25.77
CA GLN A 20 18.13 -49.45 26.23
C GLN A 20 16.88 -48.59 26.04
N LYS A 21 16.97 -47.27 26.27
CA LYS A 21 15.87 -46.34 26.02
C LYS A 21 15.49 -46.33 24.53
N ILE A 22 16.48 -46.30 23.64
CA ILE A 22 16.23 -46.36 22.19
C ILE A 22 15.59 -47.69 21.80
N ILE A 23 16.10 -48.82 22.33
CA ILE A 23 15.52 -50.15 22.09
C ILE A 23 14.04 -50.19 22.51
N LYS A 24 13.69 -49.59 23.65
CA LYS A 24 12.29 -49.50 24.10
C LYS A 24 11.41 -48.65 23.18
N SER A 25 11.96 -47.66 22.50
CA SER A 25 11.23 -46.81 21.54
C SER A 25 11.16 -47.39 20.12
N LEU A 26 11.87 -48.48 19.82
CA LEU A 26 11.78 -49.14 18.51
C LEU A 26 10.46 -49.93 18.39
N PRO A 27 9.86 -50.00 17.17
CA PRO A 27 8.68 -50.83 16.94
C PRO A 27 9.01 -52.32 17.14
N GLU A 28 8.04 -53.12 17.59
CA GLU A 28 8.21 -54.54 17.94
C GLU A 28 8.89 -55.36 16.82
N THR A 29 8.62 -55.02 15.56
CA THR A 29 9.20 -55.68 14.38
C THR A 29 10.71 -55.53 14.23
N ASN A 30 11.30 -54.53 14.91
CA ASN A 30 12.70 -54.16 14.81
C ASN A 30 13.44 -54.25 16.15
N LYS A 31 12.82 -54.82 17.19
CA LYS A 31 13.47 -54.95 18.49
C LYS A 31 14.53 -56.07 18.46
N PRO A 32 15.68 -55.85 19.12
CA PRO A 32 16.67 -56.90 19.36
C PRO A 32 16.08 -58.08 20.15
N THR A 33 16.56 -59.28 19.86
CA THR A 33 16.16 -60.50 20.57
C THR A 33 16.67 -60.47 22.01
N LEU A 34 15.82 -60.89 22.96
CA LEU A 34 16.19 -61.03 24.37
C LEU A 34 16.60 -62.47 24.65
N GLU A 35 17.89 -62.70 24.91
CA GLU A 35 18.40 -64.00 25.33
C GLU A 35 18.99 -63.90 26.74
N LYS A 36 18.53 -64.76 27.66
CA LYS A 36 19.07 -64.85 29.04
C LYS A 36 19.24 -63.47 29.71
N HIS A 37 18.20 -62.63 29.62
CA HIS A 37 18.14 -61.26 30.17
C HIS A 37 19.08 -60.24 29.52
N LYS A 38 19.67 -60.53 28.34
CA LYS A 38 20.51 -59.60 27.59
C LYS A 38 19.97 -59.44 26.18
N TYR A 39 19.94 -58.19 25.70
CA TYR A 39 19.60 -57.92 24.30
C TYR A 39 20.78 -58.29 23.40
N ILE A 40 20.50 -59.16 22.43
CA ILE A 40 21.39 -59.49 21.34
C ILE A 40 20.99 -58.64 20.14
N ILE A 41 21.89 -57.74 19.74
CA ILE A 41 21.63 -56.74 18.71
C ILE A 41 22.06 -57.30 17.36
N ASP A 42 21.07 -57.54 16.51
CA ASP A 42 21.26 -57.88 15.10
C ASP A 42 21.67 -56.66 14.27
N LYS A 43 22.32 -56.90 13.12
CA LYS A 43 22.77 -55.85 12.20
C LYS A 43 21.65 -54.87 11.78
N LYS A 44 20.40 -55.33 11.72
CA LYS A 44 19.24 -54.48 11.39
C LYS A 44 18.92 -53.51 12.54
N ALA A 45 18.83 -54.03 13.77
CA ALA A 45 18.58 -53.22 14.96
C ALA A 45 19.74 -52.27 15.24
N GLU A 46 20.98 -52.73 15.03
CA GLU A 46 22.20 -51.91 15.15
C GLU A 46 22.12 -50.66 14.28
N LYS A 47 21.79 -50.79 12.98
CA LYS A 47 21.65 -49.65 12.07
C LYS A 47 20.60 -48.65 12.53
N LEU A 48 19.47 -49.12 13.07
CA LEU A 48 18.40 -48.26 13.57
C LEU A 48 18.83 -47.52 14.83
N ILE A 49 19.50 -48.21 15.75
CA ILE A 49 20.03 -47.61 16.98
C ILE A 49 21.07 -46.54 16.63
N ILE A 50 22.02 -46.85 15.74
CA ILE A 50 23.03 -45.88 15.28
C ILE A 50 22.35 -44.65 14.68
N LYS A 51 21.34 -44.84 13.82
CA LYS A 51 20.60 -43.73 13.21
C LYS A 51 19.88 -42.84 14.23
N GLU A 52 19.34 -43.40 15.31
CA GLU A 52 18.72 -42.62 16.38
C GLU A 52 19.74 -41.93 17.30
N VAL A 53 20.93 -42.51 17.47
CA VAL A 53 22.03 -41.92 18.24
C VAL A 53 22.69 -40.76 17.48
N THR A 54 22.96 -40.93 16.19
CA THR A 54 23.68 -39.95 15.35
C THR A 54 22.78 -39.03 14.56
N GLY A 55 21.49 -39.39 14.44
CA GLY A 55 20.51 -38.61 13.70
C GLY A 55 20.21 -37.26 14.35
N PRO A 56 19.68 -36.29 13.57
CA PRO A 56 19.23 -35.02 14.13
C PRO A 56 18.16 -35.30 15.17
N LYS A 57 18.38 -34.84 16.41
CA LYS A 57 17.41 -34.97 17.50
C LYS A 57 16.08 -34.38 17.03
N LYS A 58 15.13 -35.24 16.67
CA LYS A 58 13.75 -34.82 16.47
C LYS A 58 13.27 -34.34 17.82
N GLN A 59 13.26 -33.02 18.00
CA GLN A 59 12.56 -32.43 19.14
C GLN A 59 11.14 -32.99 19.07
N GLN A 60 10.79 -33.85 20.03
CA GLN A 60 9.40 -34.20 20.27
C GLN A 60 8.72 -32.89 20.65
N THR A 61 8.17 -32.22 19.65
CA THR A 61 7.27 -31.11 19.87
C THR A 61 6.01 -31.73 20.45
N ASN A 62 5.95 -31.76 21.77
CA ASN A 62 4.70 -31.82 22.51
C ASN A 62 3.67 -30.93 21.81
N GLN A 63 2.46 -31.44 21.66
CA GLN A 63 1.34 -30.93 20.86
C GLN A 63 0.75 -29.59 21.39
N HIS A 64 1.60 -28.66 21.78
CA HIS A 64 1.25 -27.29 22.22
C HIS A 64 1.72 -26.20 21.26
N LYS A 65 2.18 -26.56 20.04
CA LYS A 65 2.68 -25.60 19.03
C LYS A 65 1.66 -25.17 17.97
N THR A 66 0.44 -25.71 17.98
CA THR A 66 -0.60 -25.32 17.01
C THR A 66 -1.19 -23.94 17.34
N ASN A 67 -1.50 -23.67 18.62
CA ASN A 67 -2.20 -22.43 18.98
C ASN A 67 -1.38 -21.15 18.75
N GLN A 68 -0.06 -21.16 19.02
CA GLN A 68 0.76 -19.95 18.86
C GLN A 68 0.95 -19.53 17.39
N LYS A 69 0.98 -20.49 16.46
CA LYS A 69 1.07 -20.16 15.03
C LYS A 69 -0.25 -19.63 14.51
N ASP A 70 -1.37 -20.21 14.94
CA ASP A 70 -2.70 -19.78 14.53
C ASP A 70 -3.05 -18.39 15.09
N GLU A 71 -2.68 -18.11 16.35
CA GLU A 71 -2.81 -16.77 16.95
C GLU A 71 -1.94 -15.73 16.24
N LEU A 72 -0.70 -16.05 15.90
CA LEU A 72 0.18 -15.15 15.16
C LEU A 72 -0.38 -14.85 13.76
N VAL A 73 -0.87 -15.87 13.05
CA VAL A 73 -1.49 -15.71 11.73
C VAL A 73 -2.76 -14.87 11.82
N SER A 74 -3.58 -15.06 12.87
CA SER A 74 -4.76 -14.22 13.10
C SER A 74 -4.37 -12.76 13.34
N SER A 75 -3.41 -12.51 14.23
CA SER A 75 -2.94 -11.15 14.53
C SER A 75 -2.35 -10.46 13.31
N LEU A 76 -1.59 -11.19 12.48
CA LEU A 76 -1.07 -10.66 11.22
C LEU A 76 -2.18 -10.32 10.23
N LYS A 77 -3.24 -11.14 10.14
CA LYS A 77 -4.41 -10.83 9.30
C LYS A 77 -5.13 -9.57 9.77
N ASP A 78 -5.32 -9.42 11.07
CA ASP A 78 -5.96 -8.23 11.65
C ASP A 78 -5.14 -6.97 11.38
N GLN A 79 -3.80 -7.05 11.54
CA GLN A 79 -2.90 -5.95 11.19
C GLN A 79 -2.96 -5.60 9.70
N ILE A 80 -2.96 -6.61 8.81
CA ILE A 80 -3.10 -6.39 7.36
C ILE A 80 -4.44 -5.71 7.04
N SER A 81 -5.53 -6.15 7.66
CA SER A 81 -6.86 -5.56 7.46
C SER A 81 -6.88 -4.10 7.92
N TYR A 82 -6.34 -3.81 9.10
CA TYR A 82 -6.24 -2.46 9.64
C TYR A 82 -5.38 -1.55 8.75
N LEU A 83 -4.24 -2.05 8.27
CA LEU A 83 -3.36 -1.31 7.35
C LEU A 83 -4.05 -1.03 6.02
N LYS A 84 -4.79 -1.99 5.45
CA LYS A 84 -5.59 -1.77 4.23
C LYS A 84 -6.64 -0.68 4.43
N GLN A 85 -7.40 -0.75 5.52
CA GLN A 85 -8.39 0.28 5.84
C GLN A 85 -7.76 1.67 5.97
N GLN A 86 -6.59 1.76 6.61
CA GLN A 86 -5.87 3.03 6.70
C GLN A 86 -5.39 3.54 5.34
N ILE A 87 -4.94 2.66 4.45
CA ILE A 87 -4.55 3.02 3.09
C ILE A 87 -5.77 3.57 2.34
N ASP A 88 -6.90 2.86 2.36
CA ASP A 88 -8.13 3.29 1.69
C ASP A 88 -8.61 4.66 2.21
N MET A 89 -8.54 4.88 3.52
CA MET A 89 -8.87 6.19 4.12
C MET A 89 -7.93 7.30 3.65
N LYS A 90 -6.62 7.03 3.60
CA LYS A 90 -5.62 8.00 3.14
C LYS A 90 -5.77 8.31 1.65
N ASP A 91 -6.03 7.30 0.82
CA ASP A 91 -6.25 7.49 -0.61
C ASP A 91 -7.50 8.34 -0.87
N ASN A 92 -8.57 8.12 -0.10
CA ASN A 92 -9.77 8.98 -0.16
C ASN A 92 -9.46 10.42 0.24
N GLN A 93 -8.68 10.63 1.31
CA GLN A 93 -8.26 11.98 1.72
C GLN A 93 -7.41 12.66 0.63
N ILE A 94 -6.49 11.93 0.00
CA ILE A 94 -5.66 12.44 -1.09
C ILE A 94 -6.53 12.85 -2.27
N ASN A 95 -7.51 12.02 -2.67
CA ASN A 95 -8.43 12.35 -3.77
C ASN A 95 -9.23 13.63 -3.50
N GLU A 96 -9.77 13.80 -2.28
CA GLU A 96 -10.50 15.02 -1.92
C GLU A 96 -9.59 16.25 -1.93
N LEU A 97 -8.36 16.15 -1.40
CA LEU A 97 -7.38 17.23 -1.45
C LEU A 97 -6.99 17.59 -2.89
N GLN A 98 -6.81 16.61 -3.77
CA GLN A 98 -6.52 16.85 -5.18
C GLN A 98 -7.67 17.57 -5.88
N LYS A 99 -8.91 17.18 -5.59
CA LYS A 99 -10.10 17.85 -6.12
C LYS A 99 -10.21 19.29 -5.64
N GLN A 100 -9.96 19.55 -4.36
CA GLN A 100 -9.91 20.92 -3.83
C GLN A 100 -8.80 21.74 -4.50
N ASN A 101 -7.61 21.16 -4.67
CA ASN A 101 -6.49 21.84 -5.32
C ASN A 101 -6.81 22.19 -6.78
N PHE A 102 -7.44 21.27 -7.51
CA PHE A 102 -7.91 21.53 -8.88
C PHE A 102 -8.94 22.67 -8.92
N GLN A 103 -9.88 22.70 -7.98
CA GLN A 103 -10.85 23.80 -7.89
C GLN A 103 -10.17 25.14 -7.59
N SER A 104 -9.21 25.16 -6.67
CA SER A 104 -8.43 26.36 -6.34
C SER A 104 -7.64 26.86 -7.55
N GLN A 105 -6.97 25.97 -8.30
CA GLN A 105 -6.24 26.34 -9.52
C GLN A 105 -7.18 26.95 -10.56
N LYS A 106 -8.36 26.36 -10.76
CA LYS A 106 -9.36 26.89 -11.68
C LYS A 106 -9.84 28.29 -11.28
N LEU A 107 -10.04 28.55 -9.99
CA LEU A 107 -10.42 29.88 -9.50
C LEU A 107 -9.31 30.90 -9.72
N ILE A 108 -8.06 30.51 -9.47
CA ILE A 108 -6.88 31.35 -9.73
C ILE A 108 -6.80 31.71 -11.22
N ASP A 109 -6.99 30.74 -12.11
CA ASP A 109 -6.98 30.99 -13.56
C ASP A 109 -8.09 31.97 -13.97
N GLN A 110 -9.28 31.85 -13.37
CA GLN A 110 -10.40 32.78 -13.62
C GLN A 110 -10.08 34.20 -13.15
N GLU A 111 -9.52 34.35 -11.95
CA GLU A 111 -9.10 35.65 -11.41
C GLU A 111 -8.00 36.29 -12.27
N GLN A 112 -7.02 35.51 -12.74
CA GLN A 112 -5.98 36.01 -13.64
C GLN A 112 -6.57 36.51 -14.96
N GLN A 113 -7.50 35.77 -15.55
CA GLN A 113 -8.18 36.19 -16.79
C GLN A 113 -9.00 37.47 -16.59
N LEU A 114 -9.73 37.56 -15.48
CA LEU A 114 -10.50 38.74 -15.13
C LEU A 114 -9.59 39.95 -14.94
N HIS A 115 -8.49 39.79 -14.20
CA HIS A 115 -7.55 40.86 -13.95
C HIS A 115 -6.92 41.38 -15.25
N LEU A 116 -6.52 40.49 -16.17
CA LEU A 116 -6.01 40.87 -17.49
C LEU A 116 -7.07 41.60 -18.34
N SER A 117 -8.33 41.18 -18.25
CA SER A 117 -9.44 41.85 -18.93
C SER A 117 -9.66 43.26 -18.37
N ASP A 118 -9.62 43.41 -17.05
CA ASP A 118 -9.80 44.68 -16.37
C ASP A 118 -8.63 45.64 -16.65
N GLN A 119 -7.38 45.16 -16.63
CA GLN A 119 -6.21 45.95 -17.04
C GLN A 119 -6.37 46.49 -18.47
N LYS A 120 -6.74 45.64 -19.43
CA LYS A 120 -7.01 46.06 -20.82
C LYS A 120 -8.15 47.07 -20.92
N ARG A 121 -9.15 46.98 -20.06
CA ARG A 121 -10.27 47.93 -20.04
C ARG A 121 -9.84 49.27 -19.45
N ILE A 122 -9.04 49.25 -18.38
CA ILE A 122 -8.47 50.44 -17.75
C ILE A 122 -7.56 51.16 -18.76
N GLU A 123 -6.64 50.46 -19.42
CA GLU A 123 -5.78 51.04 -20.47
C GLU A 123 -6.58 51.77 -21.56
N LYS A 124 -7.69 51.18 -22.02
CA LYS A 124 -8.57 51.81 -23.03
C LYS A 124 -9.33 53.04 -22.52
N LEU A 125 -9.55 53.13 -21.21
CA LEU A 125 -10.24 54.26 -20.58
C LEU A 125 -9.27 55.37 -20.19
N GLU A 126 -8.03 55.01 -19.84
CA GLU A 126 -6.93 55.91 -19.50
C GLU A 126 -6.19 56.43 -20.74
N GLN A 127 -6.46 55.87 -21.93
CA GLN A 127 -6.00 56.46 -23.18
C GLN A 127 -6.47 57.91 -23.28
N PRO A 128 -5.53 58.88 -23.41
CA PRO A 128 -5.89 60.28 -23.58
C PRO A 128 -6.75 60.46 -24.83
N VAL A 129 -7.72 61.38 -24.74
CA VAL A 129 -8.76 61.65 -25.75
C VAL A 129 -8.20 62.20 -27.08
N GLU A 130 -6.88 62.32 -27.22
CA GLU A 130 -6.24 63.05 -28.33
C GLU A 130 -6.22 62.31 -29.69
N GLU A 131 -6.57 61.02 -29.77
CA GLU A 131 -6.46 60.28 -31.05
C GLU A 131 -7.78 60.09 -31.84
N LYS A 132 -8.85 60.84 -31.55
CA LYS A 132 -10.12 60.71 -32.31
C LYS A 132 -10.51 61.90 -33.19
N GLU A 133 -9.70 62.96 -33.28
CA GLU A 133 -10.01 64.11 -34.15
C GLU A 133 -9.05 64.31 -35.33
N GLU A 134 -8.04 63.46 -35.54
CA GLU A 134 -7.10 63.63 -36.65
C GLU A 134 -7.11 62.46 -37.63
N ASN A 135 -8.23 62.20 -38.32
CA ASN A 135 -8.24 61.42 -39.58
C ASN A 135 -9.54 61.63 -40.36
N ALA A 136 -9.91 62.90 -40.61
CA ALA A 136 -11.00 63.22 -41.53
C ALA A 136 -10.71 64.49 -42.34
N THR A 137 -9.61 64.48 -43.10
CA THR A 137 -9.36 65.49 -44.12
C THR A 137 -8.96 64.84 -45.44
N VAL A 138 -9.92 64.29 -46.19
CA VAL A 138 -9.92 64.34 -47.66
C VAL A 138 -11.37 64.35 -48.17
N GLN A 139 -11.75 65.51 -48.70
CA GLN A 139 -12.68 65.77 -49.80
C GLN A 139 -14.00 64.99 -49.86
N ASN A 140 -15.13 65.70 -49.76
CA ASN A 140 -16.08 65.78 -50.87
C ASN A 140 -17.06 66.94 -50.70
N SER A 141 -17.31 67.56 -51.84
CA SER A 141 -18.10 68.75 -52.10
C SER A 141 -19.57 68.61 -51.70
N ALA A 142 -20.13 69.73 -51.22
CA ALA A 142 -21.51 70.20 -51.36
C ALA A 142 -22.70 69.30 -50.96
N THR A 143 -23.69 69.99 -50.39
CA THR A 143 -25.11 69.65 -50.19
C THR A 143 -25.50 68.73 -49.03
N ASP A 144 -25.90 69.40 -47.93
CA ASP A 144 -27.22 69.29 -47.28
C ASP A 144 -27.87 67.90 -47.21
N ASN A 145 -27.98 67.35 -46.00
CA ASN A 145 -29.24 66.81 -45.47
C ASN A 145 -29.10 66.44 -43.98
N GLN A 146 -29.98 67.01 -43.18
CA GLN A 146 -30.17 66.70 -41.76
C GLN A 146 -30.75 65.28 -41.59
N GLN A 147 -30.24 64.52 -40.62
CA GLN A 147 -31.03 63.47 -39.96
C GLN A 147 -30.66 63.39 -38.48
N GLU A 148 -31.66 63.70 -37.65
CA GLU A 148 -31.62 63.77 -36.20
C GLU A 148 -31.11 62.48 -35.55
N LYS A 149 -30.02 62.58 -34.77
CA LYS A 149 -29.57 61.50 -33.88
C LYS A 149 -30.42 61.52 -32.61
N GLN A 150 -31.44 60.65 -32.54
CA GLN A 150 -32.06 60.30 -31.26
C GLN A 150 -31.00 59.68 -30.33
N PRO A 151 -30.85 60.13 -29.08
CA PRO A 151 -29.84 59.60 -28.17
C PRO A 151 -30.20 58.18 -27.75
N LYS A 152 -29.30 57.22 -28.02
CA LYS A 152 -29.41 55.83 -27.55
C LYS A 152 -29.42 55.82 -26.02
N LYS A 153 -30.62 55.77 -25.41
CA LYS A 153 -30.80 55.61 -23.98
C LYS A 153 -30.21 54.25 -23.56
N GLY A 154 -29.11 54.29 -22.81
CA GLY A 154 -28.45 53.09 -22.29
C GLY A 154 -29.38 52.22 -21.45
N PHE A 155 -29.08 50.92 -21.44
CA PHE A 155 -29.88 49.86 -20.79
C PHE A 155 -30.31 50.21 -19.36
N LEU A 156 -29.41 50.83 -18.59
CA LEU A 156 -29.67 51.23 -17.20
C LEU A 156 -30.74 52.33 -17.07
N LYS A 157 -30.84 53.25 -18.04
CA LYS A 157 -31.87 54.29 -18.03
C LYS A 157 -33.26 53.70 -18.22
N ARG A 158 -33.41 52.53 -18.83
CA ARG A 158 -34.69 51.78 -18.93
C ARG A 158 -35.02 51.03 -17.64
N LEU A 159 -34.02 50.56 -16.89
CA LEU A 159 -34.25 49.78 -15.67
C LEU A 159 -34.68 50.64 -14.48
N PHE A 160 -34.23 51.89 -14.40
CA PHE A 160 -34.39 52.74 -13.22
C PHE A 160 -35.29 53.97 -13.44
N SER A 161 -36.04 54.04 -14.56
CA SER A 161 -36.92 55.18 -14.85
C SER A 161 -38.42 54.90 -14.64
N SER A 162 -38.78 53.75 -14.07
CA SER A 162 -40.17 53.43 -13.73
C SER A 162 -40.35 53.48 -12.21
N ASN A 163 -40.69 54.65 -11.69
CA ASN A 163 -41.42 54.86 -10.44
C ASN A 163 -42.56 55.83 -10.72
#